data_AF-A0A5C3P527-F1
#
_entry.id   AF-A0A5C3P527-F1
#
_cell.length_a   1.000
_cell.length_b   1.000
_cell.length_c   1.000
_cell.angle_alpha   90.00
_cell.angle_beta   90.00
_cell.angle_gamma   90.00
#
_symmetry.space_group_name_H-M   'P 1'
#
loop_
_entity.id
_entity.type
_entity.pdbx_description
1 polymer ?
#
loop_
_entity_poly.entity_id
_entity_poly.type
_entity_poly.pdbx_seq_one_letter_code
_entity_poly.pdbx_strand_id
1 'polypeptide(L)' 'PDLSCIENAWAELERRVTRCTPRPYTEDQLWGALQREWYSESFDSYAKHLYASVPRRIRALRDNGGWWTKY' A
#
# COMPACT_ATOMS: atom_id res chain seq x y z
N PRO A 1 3.13 -10.15 -5.60
CA PRO A 1 1.98 -9.27 -5.92
C PRO A 1 2.49 -7.91 -6.42
N ASP A 2 3.08 -7.95 -7.60
CA ASP A 2 4.15 -7.01 -7.99
C ASP A 2 3.62 -5.81 -8.80
N LEU A 3 2.50 -6.06 -9.48
CA LEU A 3 1.83 -5.12 -10.37
C LEU A 3 0.51 -4.59 -9.80
N SER A 4 -0.04 -5.25 -8.79
CA SER A 4 -1.33 -4.84 -8.21
C SER A 4 -1.12 -3.68 -7.24
N CYS A 5 -1.66 -2.52 -7.60
CA CYS A 5 -1.64 -1.34 -6.73
C CYS A 5 -2.42 -1.60 -5.42
N ILE A 6 -3.50 -2.39 -5.47
CA ILE A 6 -4.28 -2.64 -4.26
C ILE A 6 -3.52 -3.51 -3.24
N GLU A 7 -2.71 -4.46 -3.70
CA GLU A 7 -1.85 -5.27 -2.81
C GLU A 7 -0.78 -4.41 -2.12
N ASN A 8 -0.18 -3.49 -2.87
CA ASN A 8 0.78 -2.52 -2.34
C ASN A 8 0.12 -1.54 -1.36
N ALA A 9 -1.16 -1.21 -1.55
CA ALA A 9 -1.93 -0.39 -0.63
C ALA A 9 -2.26 -1.15 0.66
N TRP A 10 -2.67 -2.41 0.58
CA TRP A 10 -2.94 -3.25 1.75
C TRP A 10 -1.70 -3.44 2.62
N ALA A 11 -0.56 -3.78 2.02
CA ALA A 11 0.70 -3.95 2.76
C ALA A 11 1.13 -2.68 3.50
N GLU A 12 0.96 -1.51 2.88
CA GLU A 12 1.27 -0.23 3.53
C GLU A 12 0.27 0.12 4.64
N LEU A 13 -1.02 -0.15 4.44
CA LEU A 13 -2.05 0.07 5.45
C LEU A 13 -1.79 -0.78 6.69
N GLU A 14 -1.49 -2.07 6.52
CA GLU A 14 -1.12 -2.99 7.60
C GLU A 14 0.11 -2.49 8.37
N ARG A 15 1.16 -2.06 7.63
CA ARG A 15 2.38 -1.51 8.23
C ARG A 15 2.10 -0.28 9.09
N ARG A 16 1.21 0.61 8.65
CA ARG A 16 0.84 1.82 9.39
C ARG A 16 0.02 1.51 10.63
N VAL A 17 -1.01 0.68 10.51
CA VAL A 17 -1.87 0.27 11.62
C VAL A 17 -1.06 -0.48 12.70
N THR A 18 -0.09 -1.31 12.31
CA THR A 18 0.78 -2.03 13.25
C THR A 18 1.69 -1.08 14.04
N ARG A 19 2.00 0.09 13.49
CA ARG A 19 2.82 1.13 14.13
C ARG A 19 1.99 2.16 14.91
N CYS A 20 0.65 2.09 14.88
CA CYS A 20 -0.19 2.95 15.71
C CYS A 20 0.15 2.77 17.19
N THR A 21 0.14 3.88 17.93
CA THR A 21 0.30 3.90 19.39
C THR A 21 -0.89 4.64 20.00
N PRO A 22 -1.71 4.00 20.86
CA PRO A 22 -1.65 2.59 21.23
C PRO A 22 -1.99 1.66 20.05
N ARG A 23 -1.46 0.44 20.08
CA ARG A 23 -1.79 -0.58 19.09
C ARG A 23 -3.25 -0.99 19.29
N PRO A 24 -4.07 -1.16 18.24
CA PRO A 24 -5.43 -1.63 18.42
C PRO A 24 -5.45 -3.04 19.04
N TYR A 25 -6.26 -3.23 20.08
CA TYR A 25 -6.40 -4.50 20.81
C TYR A 25 -7.81 -5.11 20.67
N THR A 26 -8.77 -4.32 20.15
CA THR A 26 -10.13 -4.77 19.85
C THR A 26 -10.43 -4.60 18.36
N GLU A 27 -11.46 -5.30 17.88
CA GLU A 27 -11.91 -5.18 16.49
C GLU A 27 -12.35 -3.75 16.14
N ASP A 28 -13.09 -3.09 17.05
CA ASP A 28 -13.51 -1.69 16.85
C ASP A 28 -12.32 -0.73 16.76
N GLN A 29 -11.30 -0.92 17.61
CA GLN A 29 -10.08 -0.12 17.57
C GLN A 29 -9.31 -0.36 16.27
N LEU A 30 -9.26 -1.62 15.82
CA LEU A 30 -8.63 -1.99 14.56
C LEU A 30 -9.35 -1.33 13.38
N TRP A 31 -10.68 -1.43 13.34
CA TRP A 31 -11.48 -0.81 12.29
C TRP A 31 -11.33 0.71 12.27
N GLY A 32 -11.39 1.37 13.42
CA GLY A 32 -11.16 2.80 13.53
C GLY A 32 -9.74 3.21 13.10
N ALA A 33 -8.72 2.42 13.44
CA ALA A 33 -7.35 2.67 13.00
C ALA A 33 -7.19 2.49 11.48
N LEU A 34 -7.79 1.45 10.90
CA LEU A 34 -7.80 1.22 9.45
C LEU A 34 -8.44 2.39 8.71
N GLN A 35 -9.63 2.82 9.14
CA GLN A 35 -10.32 3.97 8.53
C GLN A 35 -9.50 5.26 8.66
N ARG A 36 -8.97 5.55 9.85
CA ARG A 36 -8.16 6.76 10.08
C ARG A 36 -6.93 6.80 9.18
N GLU A 37 -6.19 5.70 9.08
CA GLU A 37 -5.01 5.63 8.21
C GLU A 37 -5.40 5.74 6.73
N TRP A 38 -6.41 4.98 6.31
CA TRP A 38 -6.86 4.94 4.91
C TRP A 38 -7.34 6.31 4.39
N TYR A 39 -8.08 7.05 5.22
CA TYR A 39 -8.58 8.38 4.88
C TYR A 39 -7.61 9.52 5.21
N SER A 40 -6.40 9.22 5.68
CA SER A 40 -5.40 10.25 5.95
C SER A 40 -4.80 10.82 4.66
N GLU A 41 -4.46 12.12 4.67
CA GLU A 41 -3.78 12.78 3.55
C GLU A 41 -2.45 12.10 3.19
N SER A 42 -1.77 11.53 4.20
CA SER A 42 -0.52 10.82 4.01
C SER A 42 -0.69 9.50 3.26
N PHE A 43 -1.85 8.84 3.40
CA PHE A 43 -2.17 7.62 2.67
C PHE A 43 -2.67 7.93 1.27
N ASP A 44 -3.49 8.97 1.11
CA ASP A 44 -3.88 9.50 -0.21
C ASP A 44 -2.64 9.88 -1.05
N SER A 45 -1.68 10.57 -0.45
CA SER A 45 -0.41 10.91 -1.08
C SER A 45 0.37 9.66 -1.51
N TYR A 46 0.45 8.64 -0.64
CA TYR A 46 1.08 7.37 -0.97
C TYR A 46 0.37 6.67 -2.14
N ALA A 47 -0.96 6.60 -2.13
CA ALA A 47 -1.76 5.98 -3.18
C ALA A 47 -1.53 6.67 -4.54
N LYS A 48 -1.50 8.00 -4.58
CA LYS A 48 -1.18 8.77 -5.80
C LYS A 48 0.21 8.44 -6.34
N HIS A 49 1.22 8.36 -5.48
CA HIS A 49 2.58 7.96 -5.89
C HIS A 49 2.64 6.53 -6.40
N LEU A 50 1.91 5.62 -5.75
CA LEU A 50 1.82 4.23 -6.16
C LEU A 50 1.24 4.11 -7.58
N TYR A 51 0.11 4.77 -7.84
CA TYR A 51 -0.48 4.84 -9.18
C TYR A 51 0.47 5.46 -10.21
N ALA A 52 1.12 6.57 -9.88
CA ALA A 52 2.10 7.22 -10.76
C ALA A 52 3.30 6.30 -11.08
N SER A 53 3.59 5.31 -10.23
CA SER A 53 4.66 4.34 -10.45
C SER A 53 4.32 3.23 -11.45
N VAL A 54 3.03 3.02 -11.76
CA VAL A 54 2.55 1.91 -12.61
C VAL A 54 3.21 1.87 -14.00
N PRO A 55 3.30 2.98 -14.76
CA PRO A 55 3.94 2.94 -16.09
C PRO A 55 5.42 2.54 -16.02
N ARG A 56 6.11 2.88 -14.93
CA ARG A 56 7.50 2.47 -14.69
C ARG A 56 7.59 0.98 -14.38
N ARG A 57 6.69 0.44 -13.56
CA ARG A 57 6.61 -1.00 -13.24
C ARG A 57 6.30 -1.85 -14.49
N ILE A 58 5.36 -1.40 -15.33
CA ILE A 58 5.04 -2.06 -16.61
C ILE A 58 6.25 -2.08 -17.55
N ARG A 59 6.99 -0.97 -17.66
CA ARG A 59 8.23 -0.94 -18.44
C ARG A 59 9.26 -1.92 -17.91
N ALA A 60 9.48 -1.96 -16.60
CA ALA A 60 10.40 -2.92 -15.99
C ALA A 60 10.01 -4.37 -16.26
N LEU A 61 8.72 -4.70 -16.23
CA LEU A 61 8.21 -6.04 -16.58
C LEU A 61 8.52 -6.39 -18.04
N ARG A 62 8.26 -5.45 -18.95
CA ARG A 62 8.53 -5.62 -20.39
C ARG A 62 10.03 -5.82 -20.64
N ASP A 63 10.86 -4.97 -20.05
CA ASP A 63 12.31 -4.99 -20.25
C ASP A 63 12.94 -6.26 -19.63
N ASN A 64 12.28 -6.86 -18.64
CA ASN A 64 12.64 -8.15 -18.05
C ASN A 64 11.97 -9.35 -18.76
N GLY A 65 11.40 -9.17 -19.95
CA GLY A 65 10.81 -10.26 -20.73
C GLY A 65 9.62 -10.95 -20.06
N GLY A 66 8.90 -10.27 -19.16
CA GLY A 66 7.77 -10.83 -18.42
C GLY A 66 8.16 -11.62 -17.15
N TRP A 67 9.45 -11.73 -16.83
CA TRP A 67 9.92 -12.40 -15.61
C TRP A 67 9.79 -11.49 -14.37
N TRP A 68 9.86 -12.11 -13.18
CA TRP A 68 9.76 -11.45 -11.87
C TRP A 68 10.59 -10.17 -11.78
N THR A 69 9.94 -9.08 -11.38
CA THR A 69 10.61 -7.79 -11.13
C THR A 69 10.74 -7.56 -9.63
N LYS A 70 11.61 -6.64 -9.20
CA LYS A 70 11.80 -6.31 -7.76
C LYS A 70 10.54 -5.76 -7.05
N TYR A 71 9.54 -5.36 -7.82
CA TYR A 71 8.34 -4.64 -7.33
C TYR A 71 7.23 -5.57 -6.92
#